data_AF-A0A7S1NRQ6-F1
#
_entry.id   AF-A0A7S1NRQ6-F1
#
_cell.length_a   1.000
_cell.length_b   1.000
_cell.length_c   1.000
_cell.angle_alpha   90.00
_cell.angle_beta   90.00
_cell.angle_gamma   90.00
#
_symmetry.space_group_name_H-M   'P 1'
#
loop_
_entity.id
_entity.type
_entity.pdbx_description
1 polymer ?
#
loop_
_entity_poly.entity_id
_entity_poly.type
_entity_poly.pdbx_seq_one_letter_code
_entity_poly.pdbx_strand_id
1 'polypeptide(L)'
;VDCARRLLAECGGHEVELQGDSLWVVFPEIANALKYTMSLQRRLLELPWPKVLLAHPKICPQADLDGVLLHRGLRIKIGVHSGDCNSIQVGAAQRAQYCG
;
A
#
# COMPACT_ATOMS: atom_id res chain seq x y z
N VAL A 1 5.77 7.45 -1.20
CA VAL A 1 5.05 6.93 -2.39
C VAL A 1 5.91 5.93 -3.15
N ASP A 2 7.20 6.20 -3.35
CA ASP A 2 8.09 5.30 -4.10
C ASP A 2 8.19 3.87 -3.55
N CYS A 3 8.16 3.70 -2.23
CA CYS A 3 8.15 2.36 -1.62
C CYS A 3 6.91 1.56 -2.03
N ALA A 4 5.73 2.19 -2.04
CA ALA A 4 4.49 1.55 -2.45
C ALA A 4 4.53 1.20 -3.95
N ARG A 5 4.96 2.14 -4.80
CA ARG A 5 5.07 1.92 -6.25
C ARG A 5 6.09 0.84 -6.63
N ARG A 6 7.23 0.76 -5.94
CA ARG A 6 8.23 -0.30 -6.18
C ARG A 6 7.67 -1.67 -5.81
N LEU A 7 7.08 -1.80 -4.63
CA LEU A 7 6.45 -3.06 -4.20
C LEU A 7 5.28 -3.46 -5.12
N LEU A 8 4.56 -2.48 -5.67
CA LEU A 8 3.46 -2.72 -6.60
C LEU A 8 3.96 -3.42 -7.87
N ALA A 9 5.06 -2.93 -8.45
CA ALA A 9 5.70 -3.54 -9.61
C ALA A 9 6.25 -4.95 -9.29
N GLU A 10 6.88 -5.12 -8.13
CA GLU A 10 7.39 -6.42 -7.67
C GLU A 10 6.29 -7.47 -7.46
N CYS A 11 5.07 -7.04 -7.15
CA CYS A 11 3.91 -7.91 -6.96
C CYS A 11 3.03 -8.02 -8.22
N GLY A 12 3.46 -7.47 -9.36
CA GLY A 12 2.71 -7.55 -10.62
C GLY A 12 1.38 -6.79 -10.61
N GLY A 13 1.29 -5.72 -9.82
CA GLY A 13 0.12 -4.84 -9.81
C GLY A 13 0.32 -3.58 -10.66
N HIS A 14 -0.79 -2.91 -10.95
CA HIS A 14 -0.83 -1.68 -11.74
C HIS A 14 -1.49 -0.55 -10.95
N GLU A 15 -0.94 0.66 -11.06
CA GLU A 15 -1.54 1.87 -10.50
C GLU A 15 -2.69 2.31 -11.41
N VAL A 16 -3.87 2.49 -10.81
CA VAL A 16 -5.08 2.97 -11.50
C VAL A 16 -5.22 4.47 -11.34
N GLU A 17 -5.19 4.92 -10.10
CA GLU A 17 -5.48 6.30 -9.73
C GLU A 17 -4.78 6.68 -8.44
N LEU A 18 -4.29 7.92 -8.39
CA LEU A 18 -3.82 8.55 -7.18
C LEU A 18 -4.74 9.74 -6.91
N GLN A 19 -5.45 9.70 -5.80
CA GLN A 19 -6.32 10.78 -5.36
C GLN A 19 -5.85 11.26 -3.98
N GLY A 20 -5.17 12.40 -3.95
CA GLY A 20 -4.58 12.93 -2.72
C GLY A 20 -3.51 11.99 -2.16
N ASP A 21 -3.75 11.44 -0.97
CA ASP A 21 -2.89 10.47 -0.28
C ASP A 21 -3.31 9.00 -0.51
N SER A 22 -4.38 8.78 -1.28
CA SER A 22 -4.98 7.47 -1.52
C SER A 22 -4.59 6.95 -2.89
N LEU A 23 -4.06 5.72 -2.93
CA LEU A 23 -3.57 5.05 -4.13
C LEU A 23 -4.47 3.85 -4.45
N TRP A 24 -5.07 3.85 -5.63
CA TRP A 24 -5.85 2.75 -6.18
C TRP A 24 -4.95 1.89 -7.06
N VAL A 25 -4.96 0.59 -6.78
CA VAL A 25 -4.14 -0.40 -7.47
C VAL A 25 -4.97 -1.62 -7.80
N VAL A 26 -4.62 -2.29 -8.91
CA VAL A 26 -5.26 -3.53 -9.34
C VAL A 26 -4.21 -4.61 -9.51
N PHE A 27 -4.64 -5.85 -9.27
CA PHE A 27 -3.81 -7.05 -9.41
C PHE A 27 -4.58 -8.09 -10.22
N PRO A 28 -3.89 -8.92 -11.00
CA PRO A 28 -4.53 -9.99 -11.77
C PRO A 28 -5.06 -11.12 -10.87
N GLU A 29 -4.49 -11.30 -9.68
CA GLU A 29 -4.87 -12.33 -8.72
C GLU A 29 -4.94 -11.77 -7.29
N ILE A 30 -5.88 -12.27 -6.49
CA ILE A 30 -6.01 -11.91 -5.07
C ILE A 30 -4.73 -12.21 -4.28
N ALA A 31 -4.02 -13.29 -4.63
CA ALA A 31 -2.76 -13.65 -3.97
C ALA A 31 -1.70 -12.55 -4.12
N ASN A 32 -1.63 -11.92 -5.29
CA ASN A 32 -0.71 -10.80 -5.56
C ASN A 32 -1.09 -9.57 -4.74
N ALA A 33 -2.39 -9.27 -4.63
CA ALA A 33 -2.88 -8.18 -3.79
C ALA A 33 -2.51 -8.40 -2.32
N LEU A 34 -2.76 -9.59 -1.77
CA LEU A 34 -2.42 -9.92 -0.38
C LEU A 34 -0.90 -9.87 -0.13
N LYS A 35 -0.10 -10.39 -1.05
CA LYS A 35 1.36 -10.30 -0.99
C LYS A 35 1.82 -8.83 -0.95
N TYR A 36 1.25 -7.99 -1.79
CA TYR A 36 1.53 -6.55 -1.81
C TYR A 36 1.16 -5.87 -0.49
N THR A 37 -0.06 -6.09 0.02
CA THR A 37 -0.53 -5.42 1.25
C THR A 37 0.32 -5.79 2.46
N MET A 38 0.62 -7.08 2.65
CA MET A 38 1.47 -7.56 3.74
C MET A 38 2.90 -7.03 3.62
N SER A 39 3.47 -7.07 2.42
CA SER A 39 4.83 -6.57 2.17
C SER A 39 4.93 -5.06 2.41
N LEU A 40 3.92 -4.29 2.01
CA LEU A 40 3.87 -2.86 2.24
C LEU A 40 3.79 -2.54 3.73
N GLN A 41 2.90 -3.20 4.49
CA GLN A 41 2.79 -3.01 5.93
C GLN A 41 4.11 -3.31 6.64
N ARG A 42 4.76 -4.43 6.31
CA ARG A 42 6.08 -4.79 6.87
C ARG A 42 7.14 -3.74 6.51
N ARG A 43 7.17 -3.30 5.26
CA ARG A 43 8.19 -2.36 4.80
C ARG A 43 8.07 -1.00 5.47
N LEU A 44 6.84 -0.54 5.74
CA LEU A 44 6.61 0.70 6.48
C LEU A 44 7.24 0.68 7.88
N LEU A 45 7.29 -0.46 8.56
CA LEU A 45 7.95 -0.59 9.86
C LEU A 45 9.46 -0.40 9.78
N GLU A 46 10.08 -0.81 8.66
CA GLU A 46 11.53 -0.81 8.44
C GLU A 46 12.07 0.48 7.84
N LEU A 47 11.21 1.33 7.24
CA LEU A 47 11.67 2.53 6.55
C LEU A 47 12.48 3.47 7.46
N PRO A 48 13.51 4.16 6.94
CA PRO A 48 14.30 5.09 7.72
C PRO A 48 13.54 6.42 7.92
N TRP A 49 12.46 6.37 8.71
CA TRP A 49 11.64 7.54 9.01
C TRP A 49 12.48 8.65 9.65
N PRO A 50 12.34 9.91 9.19
CA PRO A 50 12.96 11.05 9.84
C PRO A 50 12.66 11.10 11.34
N LYS A 51 13.69 11.36 12.16
CA LYS A 51 13.56 11.42 13.62
C LYS A 51 12.49 12.42 14.08
N VAL A 52 12.34 13.53 13.35
CA VAL A 52 11.30 14.53 13.60
C VAL A 52 9.87 13.97 13.49
N LEU A 53 9.63 13.04 12.56
CA LEU A 53 8.33 12.38 12.44
C LEU A 53 8.13 11.38 13.59
N LEU A 54 9.18 10.63 13.94
CA LEU A 54 9.13 9.66 15.04
C LEU A 54 8.94 10.31 16.42
N ALA A 55 9.24 11.61 16.57
CA ALA A 55 8.96 12.36 17.79
C ALA A 55 7.46 12.60 18.02
N HIS A 56 6.62 12.46 17.00
CA HIS A 56 5.18 12.66 17.13
C HIS A 56 4.51 11.41 17.76
N PRO A 57 3.66 11.55 18.80
CA PRO A 57 3.08 10.40 19.53
C PRO A 57 2.30 9.38 18.68
N LYS A 58 1.74 9.81 17.54
CA LYS A 58 1.01 8.91 16.62
C LYS A 58 1.91 8.10 15.67
N ILE A 59 3.17 8.50 15.54
CA ILE A 59 4.13 8.02 14.54
C ILE A 59 5.30 7.31 15.21
N CYS A 60 5.52 7.56 16.51
CA CYS A 60 6.56 6.93 17.29
C CYS A 60 6.49 5.40 17.26
N PRO A 61 7.62 4.70 17.45
CA PRO A 61 7.64 3.25 17.57
C PRO A 61 6.78 2.77 18.75
N GLN A 62 5.99 1.72 18.52
CA GLN A 62 5.19 1.05 19.54
C GLN A 62 5.44 -0.45 19.45
N ALA A 63 5.70 -1.07 20.59
CA ALA A 63 5.93 -2.50 20.70
C ALA A 63 4.90 -3.13 21.66
N ASP A 64 4.73 -4.44 21.55
CA ASP A 64 3.96 -5.22 22.52
C ASP A 64 4.74 -5.48 23.82
N LEU A 65 4.18 -6.29 24.71
CA LEU A 65 4.78 -6.66 25.99
C LEU A 65 6.06 -7.48 25.84
N ASP A 66 6.21 -8.20 24.72
CA ASP A 66 7.39 -9.02 24.41
C ASP A 66 8.47 -8.22 23.65
N GLY A 67 8.22 -6.94 23.39
CA GLY A 67 9.14 -6.04 22.69
C GLY A 67 9.08 -6.15 21.15
N VAL A 68 8.08 -6.85 20.60
CA VAL A 68 7.88 -6.96 19.15
C VAL A 68 7.34 -5.63 18.62
N LEU A 69 8.01 -5.07 17.61
CA LEU A 69 7.61 -3.81 17.01
C LEU A 69 6.29 -3.96 16.23
N LEU A 70 5.23 -3.29 16.71
CA LEU A 70 3.90 -3.31 16.11
C LEU A 70 3.65 -2.13 15.17
N HIS A 71 4.15 -0.95 15.52
CA HIS A 71 3.98 0.27 14.74
C HIS A 71 5.25 1.11 14.73
N ARG A 72 5.53 1.76 13.60
CA ARG A 72 6.60 2.76 13.46
C ARG A 72 6.39 3.55 12.18
N GLY A 73 6.40 4.88 12.27
CA GLY A 73 6.24 5.75 11.12
C GLY A 73 4.80 6.01 10.70
N LEU A 74 4.60 6.45 9.45
CA LEU A 74 3.27 6.72 8.92
C LEU A 74 2.48 5.41 8.80
N ARG A 75 1.20 5.47 9.18
CA ARG A 75 0.30 4.33 9.16
C ARG A 75 -0.62 4.44 7.96
N ILE A 76 -0.67 3.39 7.14
CA ILE A 76 -1.51 3.33 5.95
C ILE A 76 -2.63 2.33 6.19
N LYS A 77 -3.87 2.73 5.91
CA LYS A 77 -5.01 1.82 5.84
C LYS A 77 -5.09 1.23 4.44
N ILE A 78 -5.32 -0.07 4.35
CA ILE A 78 -5.43 -0.77 3.08
C ILE A 78 -6.74 -1.56 3.07
N GLY A 79 -7.56 -1.35 2.05
CA GLY A 79 -8.73 -2.18 1.76
C GLY A 79 -8.44 -3.04 0.54
N VAL A 80 -8.87 -4.30 0.57
CA VAL A 80 -8.79 -5.22 -0.57
C VAL A 80 -10.18 -5.76 -0.83
N HIS A 81 -10.58 -5.74 -2.09
CA HIS A 81 -11.82 -6.32 -2.57
C HIS A 81 -11.53 -7.18 -3.81
N SER A 82 -12.34 -8.20 -4.04
CA SER A 82 -12.27 -9.08 -5.21
C SER A 82 -13.67 -9.33 -5.74
N GLY A 83 -13.79 -9.26 -7.05
CA GLY A 83 -15.04 -9.47 -7.79
C GLY A 83 -14.77 -9.35 -9.28
N ASP A 84 -15.76 -9.73 -10.08
CA ASP A 84 -15.70 -9.56 -11.53
C ASP A 84 -15.67 -8.06 -11.86
N CYS A 85 -14.64 -7.61 -12.57
CA CYS A 85 -14.48 -6.21 -12.93
C CYS A 85 -14.52 -6.07 -14.45
N ASN A 86 -15.43 -5.24 -14.96
CA ASN A 86 -15.40 -4.82 -16.35
C ASN A 86 -14.27 -3.80 -16.53
N SER A 87 -13.13 -4.25 -17.05
CA SER A 87 -12.01 -3.35 -17.32
C SER A 87 -12.29 -2.52 -18.57
N ILE A 88 -12.54 -1.22 -18.41
CA ILE A 88 -12.56 -0.27 -19.52
C ILE A 88 -11.14 0.30 -19.66
N GLN A 89 -10.48 0.03 -20.79
CA GLN A 89 -9.22 0.69 -21.15
C GLN A 89 -9.55 2.06 -21.74
N VAL A 90 -9.35 3.14 -20.97
CA VAL A 90 -9.62 4.51 -21.45
C VAL A 90 -8.36 5.10 -22.10
N GLY A 91 -8.28 4.99 -23.44
CA GLY A 91 -7.26 5.64 -24.26
C GLY A 91 -5.84 5.03 -24.17
N ALA A 92 -4.87 5.61 -24.89
CA ALA A 92 -3.49 5.10 -24.99
C ALA A 92 -2.70 5.01 -23.67
N ALA A 93 -3.31 5.36 -22.54
CA ALA A 93 -2.77 5.17 -21.20
C ALA A 93 -3.42 3.92 -20.58
N GLN A 94 -2.62 2.92 -20.21
CA GLN A 94 -3.03 1.68 -19.55
C GLN A 94 -3.64 1.94 -18.16
N ARG A 95 -4.85 2.48 -18.10
CA ARG A 95 -5.59 2.76 -16.85
C ARG A 95 -6.87 1.94 -16.85
N ALA A 96 -6.97 1.00 -15.93
CA ALA A 96 -8.18 0.21 -15.70
C ALA A 96 -9.01 0.88 -14.59
N GLN A 97 -10.23 1.29 -14.88
CA GLN A 97 -11.13 1.89 -13.89
C GLN A 97 -11.99 0.80 -13.21
N TYR A 98 -12.13 0.86 -11.88
CA TYR A 98 -13.06 0.01 -11.13
C TYR A 98 -14.45 0.67 -11.14
N CYS A 99 -15.42 0.00 -11.75
CA CYS A 99 -16.83 0.38 -11.71
C CYS A 99 -17.58 -0.75 -10.99
N GLY A 100 -17.96 -0.52 -9.73
CA GLY A 100 -18.88 -1.37 -8.99
C GLY A 100 -20.33 -1.07 -9.35
#